data_AF-A0A9D4YI42-F1
#
_entry.id   AF-A0A9D4YI42-F1
#
_cell.length_a   1.000
_cell.length_b   1.000
_cell.length_c   1.000
_cell.angle_alpha   90.00
_cell.angle_beta   90.00
_cell.angle_gamma   90.00
#
_symmetry.space_group_name_H-M   'P 1'
#
loop_
_entity.id
_entity.type
_entity.pdbx_description
1 polymer ?
#
loop_
_entity_poly.entity_id
_entity_poly.type
_entity_poly.pdbx_seq_one_letter_code
_entity_poly.pdbx_strand_id
1 'polypeptide(L)'
;MTIHTLVQFYDPPLRCFTFQHYQLAPTLEEYSYILGVGILGQVPLVSTKDLPKSHYLVEVLHLEKRELELNLKPKGGTHGFTLKFLVDKAITFSEYGSWSAFNAILSFLIYRIVLFPNMEDFVDLASINIFMTKIHVPTFLVDIYYSIHARNQKKKGTIMFYVPMLYRWFMSHLPNKGPFVDNKGNLKWS
;
A
#
# COMPACT_ATOMS: atom_id res chain seq x y z
N MET A 1 -26.94 6.60 -0.23
CA MET A 1 -25.96 7.67 0.09
C MET A 1 -24.76 7.49 -0.83
N THR A 2 -24.51 8.43 -1.74
CA THR A 2 -23.50 8.30 -2.79
C THR A 2 -22.11 8.63 -2.22
N ILE A 3 -21.07 7.87 -2.57
CA ILE A 3 -19.67 8.09 -2.10
C ILE A 3 -19.23 9.56 -2.23
N HIS A 4 -19.74 10.26 -3.25
CA HIS A 4 -19.43 11.64 -3.54
C HIS A 4 -19.80 12.60 -2.41
N THR A 5 -20.85 12.30 -1.64
CA THR A 5 -21.25 13.08 -0.47
C THR A 5 -20.28 12.87 0.68
N LEU A 6 -19.85 11.62 0.93
CA LEU A 6 -18.91 11.29 2.00
C LEU A 6 -17.53 11.94 1.78
N VAL A 7 -17.10 12.05 0.51
CA VAL A 7 -15.82 12.66 0.17
C VAL A 7 -15.77 14.18 0.40
N GLN A 8 -16.93 14.84 0.56
CA GLN A 8 -16.99 16.26 0.92
C GLN A 8 -16.50 16.51 2.36
N PHE A 9 -16.52 15.50 3.21
CA PHE A 9 -16.04 15.57 4.60
C PHE A 9 -14.53 15.29 4.69
N TYR A 10 -13.84 15.06 3.59
CA TYR A 10 -12.39 14.86 3.61
C TYR A 10 -11.66 16.18 3.90
N ASP A 11 -10.81 16.16 4.93
CA ASP A 11 -9.94 17.23 5.36
C ASP A 11 -8.55 17.03 4.71
N PRO A 12 -8.17 17.83 3.69
CA PRO A 12 -6.90 17.64 3.00
C PRO A 12 -5.66 17.87 3.87
N PRO A 13 -5.61 18.88 4.76
CA PRO A 13 -4.53 19.02 5.75
C PRO A 13 -4.33 17.81 6.64
N LEU A 14 -5.41 17.26 7.20
CA LEU A 14 -5.33 16.15 8.16
C LEU A 14 -5.31 14.77 7.49
N ARG A 15 -5.59 14.70 6.19
CA ARG A 15 -5.68 13.47 5.40
C ARG A 15 -6.65 12.44 6.01
N CYS A 16 -7.78 12.92 6.51
CA CYS A 16 -8.83 12.10 7.11
C CYS A 16 -10.22 12.66 6.76
N PHE A 17 -11.29 11.97 7.17
CA PHE A 17 -12.65 12.47 7.08
C PHE A 17 -13.05 13.10 8.41
N THR A 18 -13.35 14.39 8.41
CA THR A 18 -13.73 15.16 9.60
C THR A 18 -15.23 15.36 9.63
N PHE A 19 -15.86 14.86 10.70
CA PHE A 19 -17.26 15.10 11.04
C PHE A 19 -17.34 16.01 12.27
N GLN A 20 -18.55 16.49 12.60
CA GLN A 20 -18.76 17.46 13.68
C GLN A 20 -18.19 17.02 15.04
N HIS A 21 -18.18 15.70 15.32
CA HIS A 21 -17.81 15.17 16.63
C HIS A 21 -16.73 14.09 16.59
N TYR A 22 -16.25 13.69 15.41
CA TYR A 22 -15.26 12.63 15.28
C TYR A 22 -14.54 12.71 13.93
N GLN A 23 -13.36 12.11 13.88
CA GLN A 23 -12.56 11.94 12.66
C GLN A 23 -12.47 10.46 12.33
N LEU A 24 -12.55 10.13 11.04
CA LEU A 24 -12.36 8.77 10.54
C LEU A 24 -11.26 8.78 9.49
N ALA A 25 -10.32 7.85 9.61
CA ALA A 25 -9.28 7.63 8.61
C ALA A 25 -9.19 6.13 8.35
N PRO A 26 -9.31 5.67 7.10
CA PRO A 26 -9.13 4.25 6.81
C PRO A 26 -7.72 3.80 7.18
N THR A 27 -7.64 2.75 8.01
CA THR A 27 -6.37 2.13 8.41
C THR A 27 -6.04 0.90 7.58
N LEU A 28 -4.79 0.45 7.67
CA LEU A 28 -4.34 -0.79 7.03
C LEU A 28 -5.16 -1.98 7.53
N GLU A 29 -5.33 -2.09 8.85
CA GLU A 29 -6.05 -3.15 9.58
C GLU A 29 -7.46 -3.34 9.04
N GLU A 30 -8.21 -2.24 8.95
CA GLU A 30 -9.60 -2.23 8.51
C GLU A 30 -9.73 -2.63 7.04
N TYR A 31 -8.83 -2.15 6.18
CA TYR A 31 -8.86 -2.48 4.76
C TYR A 31 -8.49 -3.94 4.49
N SER A 32 -7.56 -4.49 5.27
CA SER A 32 -7.22 -5.90 5.21
C SER A 32 -8.41 -6.78 5.57
N TYR A 33 -9.13 -6.40 6.62
CA TYR A 33 -10.32 -7.09 7.08
C TYR A 33 -11.41 -7.08 6.00
N ILE A 34 -11.67 -5.90 5.40
CA ILE A 34 -12.68 -5.73 4.34
C ILE A 34 -12.32 -6.52 3.08
N LEU A 35 -11.03 -6.64 2.77
CA LEU A 35 -10.54 -7.39 1.61
C LEU A 35 -10.53 -8.91 1.83
N GLY A 36 -10.74 -9.38 3.07
CA GLY A 36 -10.48 -10.78 3.42
C GLY A 36 -9.02 -11.18 3.20
N VAL A 37 -8.13 -10.18 3.08
CA VAL A 37 -6.68 -10.36 2.99
C VAL A 37 -6.18 -10.10 4.39
N GLY A 38 -5.89 -11.14 5.15
CA GLY A 38 -5.45 -10.95 6.53
C GLY A 38 -4.21 -10.05 6.59
N ILE A 39 -4.23 -9.05 7.47
CA ILE A 39 -2.98 -8.45 7.97
C ILE A 39 -2.19 -9.44 8.86
N LEU A 40 -2.77 -10.61 9.17
CA LEU A 40 -2.27 -11.55 10.17
C LEU A 40 -2.27 -12.98 9.59
N GLY A 41 -1.21 -13.77 9.68
CA GLY A 41 -0.29 -13.86 10.81
C GLY A 41 1.19 -13.57 10.55
N GLN A 42 1.54 -12.32 10.25
CA GLN A 42 2.89 -11.84 10.54
C GLN A 42 2.81 -10.94 11.78
N VAL A 43 3.38 -11.44 12.86
CA VAL A 43 4.07 -10.69 13.93
C VAL A 43 4.39 -9.24 13.48
N PRO A 44 4.19 -8.17 14.28
CA PRO A 44 4.26 -6.75 13.87
C PRO A 44 5.35 -6.43 12.85
N LEU A 45 5.07 -6.54 11.54
CA LEU A 45 6.08 -6.55 10.47
C LEU A 45 7.44 -7.14 10.92
N VAL A 46 7.40 -8.18 11.76
CA VAL A 46 8.59 -8.91 12.14
C VAL A 46 8.74 -9.81 10.96
N SER A 47 9.61 -9.34 10.05
CA SER A 47 10.24 -10.11 9.00
C SER A 47 10.15 -11.57 9.40
N THR A 48 9.28 -12.32 8.74
CA THR A 48 9.23 -13.77 8.94
C THR A 48 10.69 -14.21 8.86
N LYS A 49 11.20 -14.88 9.91
CA LYS A 49 12.63 -15.23 9.98
C LYS A 49 13.06 -16.07 8.77
N ASP A 50 12.09 -16.64 8.07
CA ASP A 50 12.26 -17.33 6.80
C ASP A 50 12.54 -16.32 5.69
N LEU A 51 13.83 -16.11 5.44
CA LEU A 51 14.33 -15.42 4.26
C LEU A 51 13.70 -16.02 2.99
N PRO A 52 13.32 -15.19 2.00
CA PRO A 52 12.87 -15.70 0.72
C PRO A 52 13.96 -16.57 0.07
N LYS A 53 13.57 -17.75 -0.41
CA LYS A 53 14.49 -18.70 -1.03
C LYS A 53 15.12 -18.07 -2.27
N SER A 54 16.41 -18.33 -2.48
CA SER A 54 17.22 -17.77 -3.57
C SER A 54 16.59 -17.91 -4.97
N HIS A 55 15.92 -19.03 -5.27
CA HIS A 55 15.28 -19.22 -6.58
C HIS A 55 14.13 -18.25 -6.86
N TYR A 56 13.35 -17.85 -5.84
CA TYR A 56 12.29 -16.86 -6.01
C TYR A 56 12.85 -15.46 -6.23
N LEU A 57 13.98 -15.13 -5.61
CA LEU A 57 14.65 -13.84 -5.81
C LEU A 57 15.20 -13.69 -7.23
N VAL A 58 15.79 -14.77 -7.76
CA VAL A 58 16.24 -14.88 -9.16
C VAL A 58 15.07 -14.62 -10.12
N GLU A 59 13.93 -15.25 -9.88
CA GLU A 59 12.75 -15.12 -10.73
C GLU A 59 12.13 -13.72 -10.66
N VAL A 60 11.88 -13.19 -9.47
CA VAL A 60 11.18 -11.91 -9.28
C VAL A 60 12.02 -10.71 -9.72
N LEU A 61 13.33 -10.74 -9.46
CA LEU A 61 14.23 -9.67 -9.86
C LEU A 61 14.85 -9.90 -11.25
N HIS A 62 14.50 -11.02 -11.90
CA HIS A 62 15.09 -11.45 -13.18
C HIS A 62 16.63 -11.51 -13.15
N LEU A 63 17.21 -11.82 -11.99
CA LEU A 63 18.66 -11.88 -11.80
C LEU A 63 19.17 -13.29 -12.06
N GLU A 64 20.40 -13.41 -12.56
CA GLU A 64 21.09 -14.71 -12.55
C GLU A 64 21.48 -15.12 -11.13
N LYS A 65 21.54 -16.42 -10.86
CA LYS A 65 21.92 -16.94 -9.53
C LYS A 65 23.28 -16.43 -9.06
N ARG A 66 24.27 -16.35 -9.95
CA ARG A 66 25.61 -15.82 -9.62
C ARG A 66 25.55 -14.35 -9.24
N GLU A 67 24.76 -13.58 -9.96
CA GLU A 67 24.60 -12.15 -9.72
C GLU A 67 23.90 -11.88 -8.40
N LEU A 68 22.89 -12.69 -8.07
CA LEU A 68 22.23 -12.69 -6.77
C LEU A 68 23.26 -12.92 -5.64
N GLU A 69 24.04 -13.99 -5.71
CA GLU A 69 25.02 -14.37 -4.68
C GLU A 69 26.10 -13.30 -4.48
N LEU A 70 26.56 -12.66 -5.56
CA LEU A 70 27.60 -11.62 -5.50
C LEU A 70 27.09 -10.31 -4.89
N ASN A 71 25.82 -9.95 -5.14
CA ASN A 71 25.26 -8.65 -4.78
C ASN A 71 24.36 -8.68 -3.54
N LEU A 72 24.00 -9.86 -3.04
CA LEU A 72 23.30 -10.00 -1.77
C LEU A 72 24.28 -9.70 -0.62
N LYS A 73 24.21 -8.50 -0.06
CA LYS A 73 25.11 -8.03 1.00
C LYS A 73 24.42 -8.03 2.37
N PRO A 74 25.14 -8.28 3.47
CA PRO A 74 24.63 -8.05 4.81
C PRO A 74 24.66 -6.56 5.16
N LYS A 75 23.59 -6.03 5.78
CA LYS A 75 23.53 -4.67 6.37
C LYS A 75 22.50 -4.66 7.51
N GLY A 76 22.84 -4.08 8.66
CA GLY A 76 21.89 -3.87 9.76
C GLY A 76 21.25 -5.15 10.34
N GLY A 77 21.97 -6.29 10.34
CA GLY A 77 21.44 -7.57 10.83
C GLY A 77 20.53 -8.31 9.85
N THR A 78 20.38 -7.81 8.62
CA THR A 78 19.65 -8.47 7.53
C THR A 78 20.51 -8.56 6.27
N HIS A 79 20.03 -9.26 5.24
CA HIS A 79 20.63 -9.30 3.91
C HIS A 79 19.76 -8.52 2.93
N GLY A 80 20.34 -8.12 1.80
CA GLY A 80 19.63 -7.34 0.79
C GLY A 80 20.55 -6.82 -0.31
N PHE A 81 20.07 -5.83 -1.05
CA PHE A 81 20.76 -5.24 -2.19
C PHE A 81 21.01 -3.76 -1.96
N THR A 82 22.11 -3.25 -2.50
CA THR A 82 22.32 -1.80 -2.55
C THR A 82 21.37 -1.17 -3.56
N LEU A 83 20.88 0.03 -3.26
CA LEU A 83 20.01 0.78 -4.16
C LEU A 83 20.70 1.01 -5.51
N LYS A 84 21.98 1.38 -5.46
CA LYS A 84 22.83 1.58 -6.64
C LYS A 84 22.83 0.35 -7.56
N PHE A 85 23.07 -0.84 -7.02
CA PHE A 85 23.07 -2.07 -7.82
C PHE A 85 21.74 -2.29 -8.53
N LEU A 86 20.62 -2.14 -7.82
CA LEU A 86 19.29 -2.33 -8.39
C LEU A 86 18.99 -1.28 -9.47
N VAL A 87 19.37 -0.02 -9.25
CA VAL A 87 19.21 1.06 -10.24
C VAL A 87 20.05 0.78 -11.49
N ASP A 88 21.33 0.45 -11.32
CA ASP A 88 22.23 0.10 -12.44
C ASP A 88 21.68 -1.10 -13.23
N LYS A 89 21.09 -2.08 -12.53
CA LYS A 89 20.46 -3.24 -13.16
C LYS A 89 19.18 -2.88 -13.91
N ALA A 90 18.35 -1.99 -13.36
CA ALA A 90 17.17 -1.49 -14.05
C ALA A 90 17.57 -0.76 -15.35
N ILE A 91 18.59 0.11 -15.30
CA ILE A 91 19.12 0.79 -16.48
C ILE A 91 19.57 -0.23 -17.52
N THR A 92 20.33 -1.23 -17.09
CA THR A 92 20.79 -2.33 -17.96
C THR A 92 19.60 -3.04 -18.62
N PHE A 93 18.54 -3.39 -17.87
CA PHE A 93 17.36 -4.02 -18.46
C PHE A 93 16.61 -3.13 -19.45
N SER A 94 16.59 -1.82 -19.21
CA SER A 94 16.02 -0.84 -20.16
C SER A 94 16.84 -0.81 -21.46
N GLU A 95 18.17 -0.81 -21.38
CA GLU A 95 19.05 -0.80 -22.55
C GLU A 95 18.94 -2.07 -23.40
N TYR A 96 18.82 -3.24 -22.76
CA TYR A 96 18.60 -4.51 -23.45
C TYR A 96 17.14 -4.76 -23.90
N GLY A 97 16.22 -3.81 -23.65
CA GLY A 97 14.81 -3.94 -24.02
C GLY A 97 14.00 -4.95 -23.20
N SER A 98 14.52 -5.40 -22.05
CA SER A 98 13.84 -6.33 -21.14
C SER A 98 12.86 -5.58 -20.23
N TRP A 99 11.78 -5.08 -20.81
CA TRP A 99 10.80 -4.22 -20.12
C TRP A 99 10.13 -4.89 -18.91
N SER A 100 9.89 -6.20 -18.96
CA SER A 100 9.33 -6.93 -17.81
C SER A 100 10.27 -6.88 -16.61
N ALA A 101 11.57 -7.14 -16.83
CA ALA A 101 12.58 -7.13 -15.78
C ALA A 101 12.85 -5.73 -15.25
N PHE A 102 12.89 -4.74 -16.14
CA PHE A 102 12.94 -3.33 -15.78
C PHE A 102 11.76 -2.94 -14.87
N ASN A 103 10.53 -3.24 -15.30
CA ASN A 103 9.33 -2.90 -14.54
C ASN A 103 9.28 -3.61 -13.18
N ALA A 104 9.78 -4.85 -13.09
CA ALA A 104 9.89 -5.57 -11.83
C ALA A 104 10.82 -4.84 -10.84
N ILE A 105 12.03 -4.47 -11.27
CA ILE A 105 12.98 -3.74 -10.43
C ILE A 105 12.46 -2.32 -10.10
N LEU A 106 11.89 -1.61 -11.08
CA LEU A 106 11.33 -0.28 -10.85
C LEU A 106 10.19 -0.30 -9.83
N SER A 107 9.26 -1.24 -9.97
CA SER A 107 8.15 -1.41 -9.01
C SER A 107 8.68 -1.69 -7.62
N PHE A 108 9.72 -2.53 -7.52
CA PHE A 108 10.37 -2.85 -6.26
C PHE A 108 11.10 -1.65 -5.63
N LEU A 109 11.81 -0.85 -6.43
CA LEU A 109 12.45 0.39 -5.98
C LEU A 109 11.41 1.40 -5.48
N ILE A 110 10.30 1.59 -6.19
CA ILE A 110 9.21 2.47 -5.76
C ILE A 110 8.60 1.96 -4.44
N TYR A 111 8.32 0.65 -4.36
CA TYR A 111 7.78 0.03 -3.15
C TYR A 111 8.67 0.28 -1.94
N ARG A 112 9.99 0.18 -2.10
CA ARG A 112 10.95 0.48 -1.05
C ARG A 112 11.05 1.98 -0.73
N ILE A 113 11.40 2.80 -1.71
CA ILE A 113 11.77 4.20 -1.50
C ILE A 113 10.57 5.01 -0.99
N VAL A 114 9.38 4.74 -1.55
CA VAL A 114 8.19 5.55 -1.29
C VAL A 114 7.32 4.97 -0.17
N LEU A 115 7.12 3.64 -0.15
CA LEU A 115 6.14 3.04 0.75
C LEU A 115 6.75 2.52 2.05
N PHE A 116 7.99 2.01 2.02
CA PHE A 116 8.63 1.38 3.19
C PHE A 116 10.12 1.73 3.31
N PRO A 117 10.48 3.01 3.50
CA PRO A 117 11.86 3.39 3.77
C PRO A 117 12.31 2.78 5.11
N ASN A 118 13.36 1.97 5.10
CA ASN A 118 13.93 1.35 6.33
C ASN A 118 15.41 1.67 6.49
N MET A 119 16.22 1.46 5.43
CA MET A 119 17.65 1.73 5.45
C MET A 119 18.08 2.58 4.25
N GLU A 120 18.93 3.57 4.51
CA GLU A 120 19.52 4.42 3.48
C GLU A 120 20.32 3.58 2.48
N ASP A 121 20.09 3.85 1.18
CA ASP A 121 20.70 3.21 0.03
C ASP A 121 20.68 1.68 0.02
N PHE A 122 19.71 1.07 0.71
CA PHE A 122 19.68 -0.38 0.87
C PHE A 122 18.26 -0.94 0.93
N VAL A 123 18.07 -2.07 0.23
CA VAL A 123 16.80 -2.78 0.19
C VAL A 123 16.97 -4.16 0.79
N ASP A 124 16.37 -4.37 1.96
CA ASP A 124 16.44 -5.64 2.69
C ASP A 124 15.51 -6.71 2.11
N LEU A 125 15.83 -7.97 2.42
CA LEU A 125 15.04 -9.13 2.01
C LEU A 125 13.62 -9.13 2.62
N ALA A 126 13.41 -8.48 3.76
CA ALA A 126 12.07 -8.33 4.35
C ALA A 126 11.18 -7.51 3.40
N SER A 127 11.70 -6.41 2.85
CA SER A 127 11.01 -5.57 1.87
C SER A 127 10.70 -6.36 0.59
N ILE A 128 11.60 -7.24 0.16
CA ILE A 128 11.37 -8.12 -0.99
C ILE A 128 10.25 -9.10 -0.69
N ASN A 129 10.25 -9.70 0.50
CA ASN A 129 9.21 -10.61 0.92
C ASN A 129 7.82 -9.94 0.93
N ILE A 130 7.74 -8.71 1.43
CA ILE A 130 6.50 -7.91 1.47
C ILE A 130 6.04 -7.52 0.05
N PHE A 131 6.98 -7.19 -0.85
CA PHE A 131 6.66 -6.97 -2.26
C PHE A 131 6.09 -8.24 -2.92
N MET A 132 6.70 -9.40 -2.64
CA MET A 132 6.29 -10.70 -3.20
C MET A 132 4.96 -11.21 -2.64
N THR A 133 4.61 -10.89 -1.39
CA THR A 133 3.31 -11.25 -0.81
C THR A 133 2.15 -10.49 -1.45
N LYS A 134 2.42 -9.60 -2.43
CA LYS A 134 1.42 -8.80 -3.15
C LYS A 134 0.49 -8.11 -2.18
N ILE A 135 1.03 -7.57 -1.07
CA ILE A 135 0.20 -6.84 -0.10
C ILE A 135 -0.22 -5.54 -0.78
N HIS A 136 -1.39 -5.60 -1.39
CA HIS A 136 -2.00 -4.51 -2.13
C HIS A 136 -2.58 -3.44 -1.20
N VAL A 137 -2.73 -3.71 0.10
CA VAL A 137 -3.44 -2.85 1.05
C VAL A 137 -2.82 -1.44 1.20
N PRO A 138 -1.49 -1.28 1.40
CA PRO A 138 -0.84 0.02 1.41
C PRO A 138 -0.96 0.74 0.06
N THR A 139 -0.76 0.03 -1.05
CA THR A 139 -0.89 0.59 -2.40
C THR A 139 -2.32 1.09 -2.67
N PHE A 140 -3.33 0.33 -2.22
CA PHE A 140 -4.74 0.72 -2.34
C PHE A 140 -5.05 1.95 -1.48
N LEU A 141 -4.61 1.98 -0.22
CA LEU A 141 -4.83 3.15 0.64
C LEU A 141 -4.17 4.40 0.06
N VAL A 142 -2.93 4.28 -0.41
CA VAL A 142 -2.21 5.40 -1.04
C VAL A 142 -2.97 5.91 -2.27
N ASP A 143 -3.45 5.03 -3.14
CA ASP A 143 -4.20 5.45 -4.33
C ASP A 143 -5.56 6.09 -4.00
N ILE A 144 -6.24 5.57 -2.97
CA ILE A 144 -7.49 6.15 -2.44
C ILE A 144 -7.24 7.55 -1.89
N TYR A 145 -6.25 7.71 -0.99
CA TYR A 145 -5.92 9.01 -0.42
C TYR A 145 -5.46 9.98 -1.50
N TYR A 146 -4.62 9.55 -2.44
CA TYR A 146 -4.18 10.37 -3.56
C TYR A 146 -5.36 10.85 -4.41
N SER A 147 -6.26 9.95 -4.79
CA SER A 147 -7.45 10.26 -5.59
C SER A 147 -8.41 11.22 -4.89
N ILE A 148 -8.67 10.99 -3.60
CA ILE A 148 -9.53 11.85 -2.77
C ILE A 148 -8.89 13.23 -2.59
N HIS A 149 -7.60 13.26 -2.27
CA HIS A 149 -6.86 14.50 -2.02
C HIS A 149 -6.75 15.34 -3.29
N ALA A 150 -6.44 14.73 -4.44
CA ALA A 150 -6.42 15.40 -5.73
C ALA A 150 -7.78 16.00 -6.08
N ARG A 151 -8.88 15.25 -5.87
CA ARG A 151 -10.24 15.74 -6.08
C ARG A 151 -10.57 16.95 -5.18
N ASN A 152 -10.30 16.85 -3.89
CA ASN A 152 -10.67 17.88 -2.92
C ASN A 152 -9.83 19.15 -3.05
N GLN A 153 -8.52 19.03 -3.34
CA GLN A 153 -7.68 20.22 -3.55
C GLN A 153 -7.91 20.89 -4.91
N LYS A 154 -8.04 20.12 -5.99
CA LYS A 154 -8.10 20.69 -7.35
C LYS A 154 -9.52 20.89 -7.89
N LYS A 155 -10.56 20.50 -7.14
CA LYS A 155 -11.97 20.38 -7.58
C LYS A 155 -12.13 19.63 -8.92
N LYS A 156 -11.14 18.84 -9.30
CA LYS A 156 -11.01 18.09 -10.56
C LYS A 156 -10.44 16.72 -10.24
N GLY A 157 -11.02 15.67 -10.82
CA GLY A 157 -10.60 14.28 -10.62
C GLY A 157 -11.79 13.35 -10.34
N THR A 158 -11.84 12.26 -11.09
CA THR A 158 -12.79 11.16 -10.87
C THR A 158 -12.15 10.18 -9.91
N ILE A 159 -12.86 9.83 -8.83
CA ILE A 159 -12.44 8.72 -7.95
C ILE A 159 -12.79 7.45 -8.72
N MET A 160 -11.84 6.88 -9.44
CA MET A 160 -12.17 6.00 -10.55
C MET A 160 -12.05 4.51 -10.23
N PHE A 161 -11.11 4.09 -9.36
CA PHE A 161 -10.78 2.66 -9.24
C PHE A 161 -11.23 1.96 -7.96
N TYR A 162 -11.43 2.67 -6.83
CA TYR A 162 -11.67 2.00 -5.53
C TYR A 162 -12.83 2.56 -4.69
N VAL A 163 -13.76 3.27 -5.35
CA VAL A 163 -15.02 3.76 -4.75
C VAL A 163 -15.80 2.68 -3.98
N PRO A 164 -16.00 1.46 -4.52
CA PRO A 164 -16.77 0.43 -3.82
C PRO A 164 -16.14 0.01 -2.49
N MET A 165 -14.81 0.10 -2.38
CA MET A 165 -14.06 -0.33 -1.21
C MET A 165 -14.10 0.72 -0.10
N LEU A 166 -13.89 1.99 -0.48
CA LEU A 166 -14.12 3.12 0.42
C LEU A 166 -15.56 3.14 0.92
N TYR A 167 -16.53 2.82 0.05
CA TYR A 167 -17.92 2.68 0.43
C TYR A 167 -18.13 1.57 1.49
N ARG A 168 -17.59 0.36 1.26
CA ARG A 168 -17.67 -0.73 2.23
C ARG A 168 -17.07 -0.34 3.59
N TRP A 169 -15.93 0.33 3.58
CA TRP A 169 -15.29 0.83 4.81
C TRP A 169 -16.16 1.85 5.54
N PHE A 170 -16.76 2.80 4.83
CA PHE A 170 -17.70 3.73 5.46
C PHE A 170 -18.90 3.00 6.06
N MET A 171 -19.45 2.02 5.34
CA MET A 171 -20.60 1.26 5.81
C MET A 171 -20.28 0.40 7.04
N SER A 172 -19.03 -0.07 7.22
CA SER A 172 -18.64 -0.81 8.43
C SER A 172 -18.58 0.05 9.69
N HIS A 173 -18.42 1.38 9.53
CA HIS A 173 -18.38 2.35 10.63
C HIS A 173 -19.74 2.96 10.94
N LEU A 174 -20.75 2.73 10.10
CA LEU A 174 -22.10 3.22 10.37
C LEU A 174 -22.77 2.33 11.43
N PRO A 175 -23.53 2.93 12.37
CA PRO A 175 -24.31 2.18 13.33
C PRO A 175 -25.25 1.22 12.59
N ASN A 176 -25.16 -0.05 12.94
CA ASN A 176 -26.00 -1.13 12.44
C ASN A 176 -27.17 -1.43 13.41
N LYS A 177 -27.20 -0.80 14.59
CA LYS A 177 -28.29 -0.81 15.60
C LYS A 177 -28.29 0.52 16.37
N GLY A 178 -29.40 0.85 17.02
CA GLY A 178 -29.51 2.00 17.92
C GLY A 178 -30.36 3.16 17.37
N PRO A 179 -30.46 4.28 18.11
CA PRO A 179 -31.45 5.33 17.85
C PRO A 179 -31.43 5.91 16.44
N PHE A 180 -30.26 5.94 15.79
CA PHE A 180 -30.09 6.42 14.41
C PHE A 180 -30.66 5.47 13.34
N VAL A 181 -30.80 4.18 13.66
CA VAL A 181 -31.34 3.13 12.77
C VAL A 181 -32.81 2.86 13.10
N ASP A 182 -33.13 2.83 14.39
CA ASP A 182 -34.44 2.44 14.91
C ASP A 182 -35.45 3.60 14.90
N ASN A 183 -34.99 4.85 14.81
CA ASN A 183 -35.83 6.04 14.88
C ASN A 183 -35.76 6.88 13.59
N LYS A 184 -35.95 6.22 12.43
CA LYS A 184 -35.93 6.88 11.10
C LYS A 184 -36.89 8.07 10.97
N GLY A 185 -37.95 8.13 11.78
CA GLY A 185 -38.96 9.20 11.72
C GLY A 185 -38.68 10.44 12.59
N ASN A 186 -37.69 10.41 13.50
CA ASN A 186 -37.44 11.50 14.46
C ASN A 186 -36.04 12.13 14.34
N LEU A 187 -35.30 11.79 13.29
CA LEU A 187 -34.01 12.44 13.04
C LEU A 187 -34.30 13.86 12.53
N LYS A 188 -33.80 14.87 13.28
CA LYS A 188 -33.87 16.32 12.95
C LYS A 188 -33.27 16.71 11.58
N TRP A 189 -32.73 15.74 10.85
CA TRP A 189 -32.08 15.90 9.54
C TRP A 189 -32.85 15.18 8.43
N SER A 190 -34.14 14.92 8.63
CA SER A 190 -35.09 14.49 7.59
C SER A 190 -35.67 15.70 6.88
#